data_AF-A0A2K9PJY4-F1
#
_entry.id   AF-A0A2K9PJY4-F1
#
_cell.length_a   1.000
_cell.length_b   1.000
_cell.length_c   1.000
_cell.angle_alpha   90.00
_cell.angle_beta   90.00
_cell.angle_gamma   90.00
#
_symmetry.space_group_name_H-M   'P 1'
#
loop_
_entity.id
_entity.type
_entity.pdbx_description
1 polymer ?
#
loop_
_entity_poly.entity_id
_entity_poly.type
_entity_poly.pdbx_seq_one_letter_code
_entity_poly.pdbx_strand_id
1 'polypeptide(L)'
;MKQYQACYNILEKNIGQTKQKYKDFRGLPDKIKLNYLYNYLTCSDTFFYYGTFKESRYMLSKLYNLQYVQAIIPEGVKTPESGYYRIKLTNSCNAFDRLIVVNVACVHEVLEIVSNLITPDNVCNINSFKIYINSDPEKARLKTDKIVIYYKKGTIINSKTDLDESTTVLGEIISQNIGIVPESFPFYCSQYKDGEVYAGIGWRDEISDSTEIRFFELRIQCVLSTLATFKDFPTFNQFIISLAYKFREKNINPNSPWLIKQIG
;
A
#
# COMPACT_ATOMS: atom_id res chain seq x y z
N MET A 1 -8.73 -4.51 14.71
CA MET A 1 -7.73 -4.17 15.76
C MET A 1 -6.29 -4.35 15.28
N LYS A 2 -5.94 -5.48 14.61
CA LYS A 2 -4.57 -5.74 14.12
C LYS A 2 -3.99 -4.60 13.26
N GLN A 3 -4.80 -3.97 12.41
CA GLN A 3 -4.39 -2.85 11.55
C GLN A 3 -3.98 -1.59 12.35
N TYR A 4 -4.67 -1.31 13.45
CA TYR A 4 -4.33 -0.21 14.36
C TYR A 4 -3.06 -0.54 15.15
N GLN A 5 -2.91 -1.79 15.57
CA GLN A 5 -1.71 -2.25 16.28
C GLN A 5 -0.46 -2.11 15.41
N ALA A 6 -0.52 -2.49 14.13
CA ALA A 6 0.59 -2.31 13.20
C ALA A 6 1.01 -0.84 13.09
N CYS A 7 0.05 0.07 12.89
CA CYS A 7 0.30 1.51 12.90
C CYS A 7 0.94 1.97 14.21
N TYR A 8 0.34 1.63 15.35
CA TYR A 8 0.81 2.04 16.67
C TYR A 8 2.25 1.55 16.94
N ASN A 9 2.55 0.28 16.68
CA ASN A 9 3.88 -0.29 16.91
C ASN A 9 4.95 0.42 16.07
N ILE A 10 4.64 0.75 14.81
CA ILE A 10 5.54 1.52 13.95
C ILE A 10 5.79 2.92 14.53
N LEU A 11 4.74 3.61 14.98
CA LEU A 11 4.86 4.94 15.58
C LEU A 11 5.62 4.87 16.90
N GLU A 12 5.34 3.89 17.75
CA GLU A 12 6.01 3.71 19.03
C GLU A 12 7.51 3.48 18.84
N LYS A 13 7.90 2.57 17.93
CA LYS A 13 9.30 2.31 17.57
C LYS A 13 10.04 3.57 17.13
N ASN A 14 9.40 4.43 16.31
CA ASN A 14 10.07 5.55 15.67
C ASN A 14 10.03 6.85 16.50
N ILE A 15 8.90 7.16 17.14
CA ILE A 15 8.67 8.44 17.82
C ILE A 15 8.19 8.29 19.27
N GLY A 16 7.77 7.10 19.70
CA GLY A 16 7.16 6.87 21.02
C GLY A 16 8.07 6.24 22.09
N GLN A 17 9.26 5.72 21.74
CA GLN A 17 10.15 5.01 22.68
C GLN A 17 10.58 5.84 23.90
N THR A 18 10.67 7.17 23.75
CA THR A 18 11.03 8.07 24.85
C THR A 18 10.22 9.36 24.78
N LYS A 19 10.02 10.00 25.94
CA LYS A 19 9.39 11.33 26.02
C LYS A 19 10.11 12.36 25.16
N GLN A 20 11.45 12.29 25.09
CA GLN A 20 12.25 13.21 24.30
C GLN A 20 12.03 13.02 22.80
N LYS A 21 12.07 11.78 22.28
CA LYS A 21 11.78 11.51 20.84
C LYS A 21 10.41 12.04 20.43
N TYR A 22 9.41 11.87 21.27
CA TYR A 22 8.07 12.37 20.99
C TYR A 22 8.01 13.91 21.03
N LYS A 23 8.68 14.53 22.01
CA LYS A 23 8.80 15.99 22.10
C LYS A 23 9.51 16.58 20.88
N ASP A 24 10.60 15.95 20.43
CA ASP A 24 11.35 16.35 19.24
C ASP A 24 10.45 16.27 18.00
N PHE A 25 9.73 15.16 17.81
CA PHE A 25 8.76 15.01 16.73
C PHE A 25 7.67 16.10 16.78
N ARG A 26 7.14 16.41 17.97
CA ARG A 26 6.12 17.47 18.14
C ARG A 26 6.63 18.87 17.81
N GLY A 27 7.92 19.14 18.05
CA GLY A 27 8.58 20.40 17.73
C GLY A 27 8.80 20.64 16.23
N LEU A 28 8.64 19.62 15.39
CA LEU A 28 8.81 19.75 13.94
C LEU A 28 7.66 20.55 13.28
N PRO A 29 7.93 21.24 12.16
CA PRO A 29 6.87 21.76 11.29
C PRO A 29 5.93 20.67 10.77
N ASP A 30 4.64 20.98 10.58
CA ASP A 30 3.63 19.98 10.24
C ASP A 30 3.88 19.27 8.91
N LYS A 31 4.39 19.99 7.90
CA LYS A 31 4.80 19.38 6.62
C LYS A 31 5.88 18.32 6.80
N ILE A 32 6.81 18.55 7.74
CA ILE A 32 7.89 17.61 8.05
C ILE A 32 7.33 16.41 8.81
N LYS A 33 6.43 16.63 9.78
CA LYS A 33 5.75 15.54 10.50
C LYS A 33 4.99 14.61 9.55
N LEU A 34 4.24 15.19 8.61
CA LEU A 34 3.47 14.43 7.62
C LEU A 34 4.38 13.55 6.76
N ASN A 35 5.50 14.08 6.27
CA ASN A 35 6.49 13.31 5.52
C ASN A 35 7.13 12.18 6.36
N TYR A 36 7.46 12.44 7.63
CA TYR A 36 7.98 11.42 8.52
C TYR A 36 6.98 10.29 8.74
N LEU A 37 5.73 10.62 9.08
CA LEU A 37 4.67 9.63 9.28
C LEU A 37 4.39 8.84 8.00
N TYR A 38 4.36 9.50 6.84
CA TYR A 38 4.25 8.82 5.55
C TYR A 38 5.37 7.81 5.33
N ASN A 39 6.63 8.21 5.58
CA ASN A 39 7.77 7.31 5.45
C ASN A 39 7.74 6.18 6.48
N TYR A 40 7.37 6.42 7.74
CA TYR A 40 7.25 5.37 8.75
C TYR A 40 6.20 4.32 8.37
N LEU A 41 5.06 4.75 7.85
CA LEU A 41 3.93 3.84 7.57
C LEU A 41 3.97 3.21 6.17
N THR A 42 4.84 3.69 5.26
CA THR A 42 4.95 3.16 3.88
C THR A 42 6.35 2.69 3.51
N CYS A 43 7.35 2.83 4.38
CA CYS A 43 8.71 2.38 4.14
C CYS A 43 9.28 1.64 5.35
N SER A 44 10.03 0.59 5.07
CA SER A 44 10.71 -0.22 6.08
C SER A 44 12.23 -0.28 5.83
N ASP A 45 12.97 -0.39 6.91
CA ASP A 45 14.43 -0.56 6.99
C ASP A 45 14.84 -2.04 7.11
N THR A 46 13.88 -2.95 7.34
CA THR A 46 14.17 -4.38 7.55
C THR A 46 14.06 -5.21 6.27
N PHE A 47 13.69 -4.60 5.13
CA PHE A 47 13.49 -5.35 3.89
C PHE A 47 14.72 -5.36 3.01
N PHE A 48 15.15 -6.57 2.67
CA PHE A 48 16.00 -6.83 1.52
C PHE A 48 15.09 -6.91 0.29
N TYR A 49 14.95 -5.78 -0.41
CA TYR A 49 14.37 -5.76 -1.75
C TYR A 49 15.44 -5.28 -2.71
N TYR A 50 15.96 -6.24 -3.47
CA TYR A 50 17.13 -6.02 -4.32
C TYR A 50 16.83 -6.45 -5.76
N GLY A 51 17.20 -5.59 -6.69
CA GLY A 51 17.40 -5.94 -8.09
C GLY A 51 18.57 -5.13 -8.60
N THR A 52 19.59 -5.77 -9.15
CA THR A 52 20.64 -5.07 -9.88
C THR A 52 20.02 -4.27 -11.02
N PHE A 53 20.73 -3.23 -11.50
CA PHE A 53 20.30 -2.48 -12.68
C PHE A 53 20.00 -3.39 -13.88
N LYS A 54 20.79 -4.46 -14.06
CA LYS A 54 20.60 -5.45 -15.14
C LYS A 54 19.30 -6.23 -14.97
N GLU A 55 19.00 -6.71 -13.76
CA GLU A 55 17.77 -7.45 -13.45
C GLU A 55 16.53 -6.55 -13.59
N SER A 56 16.59 -5.33 -13.07
CA SER A 56 15.53 -4.33 -13.21
C SER A 56 15.21 -4.04 -14.69
N ARG A 57 16.24 -3.82 -15.51
CA ARG A 57 16.07 -3.62 -16.96
C ARG A 57 15.53 -4.85 -17.67
N TYR A 58 16.01 -6.03 -17.30
CA TYR A 58 15.53 -7.29 -17.86
C TYR A 58 14.04 -7.50 -17.56
N MET A 59 13.63 -7.33 -16.29
CA MET A 59 12.22 -7.40 -15.89
C MET A 59 11.38 -6.41 -16.68
N LEU A 60 11.75 -5.13 -16.71
CA LEU A 60 10.99 -4.10 -17.44
C LEU A 60 10.86 -4.44 -18.93
N SER A 61 11.93 -4.95 -19.56
CA SER A 61 11.89 -5.38 -20.96
C SER A 61 10.98 -6.58 -21.17
N LYS A 62 10.97 -7.56 -20.25
CA LYS A 62 10.05 -8.70 -20.32
C LYS A 62 8.60 -8.28 -20.19
N LEU A 63 8.30 -7.43 -19.21
CA LEU A 63 6.95 -6.89 -19.00
C LEU A 63 6.48 -6.09 -20.22
N TYR A 64 7.35 -5.27 -20.82
CA TYR A 64 7.01 -4.48 -22.01
C TYR A 64 6.63 -5.34 -23.21
N ASN A 65 7.16 -6.56 -23.31
CA ASN A 65 6.87 -7.49 -24.40
C ASN A 65 5.63 -8.38 -24.15
N LEU A 66 4.92 -8.21 -23.04
CA LEU A 66 3.67 -8.93 -22.80
C LEU A 66 2.56 -8.38 -23.71
N GLN A 67 1.73 -9.28 -24.27
CA GLN A 67 0.73 -8.98 -25.29
C GLN A 67 -0.23 -7.83 -24.93
N TYR A 68 -0.51 -7.64 -23.65
CA TYR A 68 -1.48 -6.64 -23.18
C TYR A 68 -0.84 -5.42 -22.53
N VAL A 69 0.48 -5.28 -22.55
CA VAL A 69 1.16 -4.08 -22.01
C VAL A 69 1.26 -3.02 -23.10
N GLN A 70 0.62 -1.87 -22.85
CA GLN A 70 0.65 -0.73 -23.76
C GLN A 70 1.90 0.12 -23.54
N ALA A 71 2.24 0.39 -22.27
CA ALA A 71 3.34 1.27 -21.92
C ALA A 71 3.82 1.00 -20.49
N ILE A 72 5.10 1.28 -20.25
CA ILE A 72 5.67 1.36 -18.90
C ILE A 72 6.21 2.78 -18.70
N ILE A 73 5.67 3.49 -17.72
CA ILE A 73 5.90 4.92 -17.51
C ILE A 73 6.50 5.13 -16.12
N PRO A 74 7.70 5.72 -15.97
CA PRO A 74 8.22 6.07 -14.66
C PRO A 74 7.35 7.15 -13.98
N GLU A 75 7.03 6.99 -12.69
CA GLU A 75 6.35 8.01 -11.89
C GLU A 75 7.37 8.93 -11.19
N GLY A 76 7.45 10.18 -11.64
CA GLY A 76 8.43 11.17 -11.18
C GLY A 76 9.63 11.30 -12.12
N VAL A 77 10.72 11.96 -11.69
CA VAL A 77 11.89 12.21 -12.55
C VAL A 77 13.21 11.99 -11.78
N LYS A 78 14.11 11.11 -12.27
CA LYS A 78 15.39 11.46 -12.95
C LYS A 78 16.43 10.35 -13.06
N THR A 79 16.32 9.22 -12.35
CA THR A 79 17.20 8.07 -12.64
C THR A 79 16.36 6.80 -12.87
N PRO A 80 16.68 5.99 -13.89
CA PRO A 80 15.97 4.74 -14.17
C PRO A 80 16.20 3.66 -13.10
N GLU A 81 16.91 3.98 -12.02
CA GLU A 81 17.50 3.01 -11.10
C GLU A 81 16.57 2.67 -9.94
N SER A 82 15.85 3.66 -9.37
CA SER A 82 15.02 3.43 -8.19
C SER A 82 13.78 4.34 -8.18
N GLY A 83 12.60 3.74 -8.19
CA GLY A 83 11.34 4.48 -8.24
C GLY A 83 10.16 3.61 -8.63
N TYR A 84 8.99 4.23 -8.72
CA TYR A 84 7.81 3.55 -9.22
C TYR A 84 7.71 3.64 -10.72
N TYR A 85 7.24 2.56 -11.34
CA TYR A 85 6.87 2.48 -12.74
C TYR A 85 5.41 2.07 -12.84
N ARG A 86 4.63 2.80 -13.64
CA ARG A 86 3.25 2.46 -13.98
C ARG A 86 3.22 1.63 -15.26
N ILE A 87 2.62 0.46 -15.19
CA ILE A 87 2.37 -0.41 -16.34
C ILE A 87 0.92 -0.19 -16.77
N LYS A 88 0.74 0.37 -17.97
CA LYS A 88 -0.58 0.57 -18.59
C LYS A 88 -0.91 -0.61 -19.48
N LEU A 89 -2.14 -1.08 -19.41
CA LEU A 89 -2.63 -2.22 -20.19
C LEU A 89 -3.46 -1.75 -21.38
N THR A 90 -3.37 -2.46 -22.50
CA THR A 90 -4.29 -2.31 -23.64
C THR A 90 -5.66 -2.78 -23.17
N ASN A 91 -6.67 -1.90 -23.12
CA ASN A 91 -8.02 -2.10 -22.55
C ASN A 91 -8.18 -1.80 -21.05
N SER A 92 -7.30 -0.98 -20.46
CA SER A 92 -7.51 -0.48 -19.09
C SER A 92 -8.87 0.22 -18.94
N CYS A 93 -9.67 -0.17 -17.96
CA CYS A 93 -10.90 0.56 -17.63
C CYS A 93 -10.56 1.94 -17.05
N ASN A 94 -11.41 2.95 -17.32
CA ASN A 94 -11.20 4.31 -16.83
C ASN A 94 -11.47 4.48 -15.32
N ALA A 95 -12.14 3.53 -14.66
CA ALA A 95 -12.49 3.59 -13.24
C ALA A 95 -11.68 2.56 -12.45
N PHE A 96 -10.81 3.01 -11.54
CA PHE A 96 -10.16 2.17 -10.54
C PHE A 96 -10.90 2.34 -9.21
N ASP A 97 -11.65 1.32 -8.83
CA ASP A 97 -12.45 1.34 -7.60
C ASP A 97 -11.63 0.86 -6.40
N ARG A 98 -10.61 0.02 -6.67
CA ARG A 98 -9.83 -0.67 -5.65
C ARG A 98 -8.38 -0.86 -6.05
N LEU A 99 -7.59 -1.15 -5.03
CA LEU A 99 -6.25 -1.68 -5.25
C LEU A 99 -5.86 -2.78 -4.27
N ILE A 100 -4.97 -3.65 -4.77
CA ILE A 100 -4.21 -4.63 -3.99
C ILE A 100 -2.76 -4.16 -3.93
N VAL A 101 -2.13 -4.25 -2.76
CA VAL A 101 -0.70 -4.08 -2.55
C VAL A 101 -0.07 -5.42 -2.21
N VAL A 102 1.13 -5.64 -2.76
CA VAL A 102 1.92 -6.86 -2.53
C VAL A 102 3.33 -6.46 -2.16
N ASN A 103 3.86 -7.08 -1.12
CA ASN A 103 5.28 -7.01 -0.77
C ASN A 103 5.98 -8.28 -1.26
N VAL A 104 7.11 -8.10 -1.94
CA VAL A 104 7.92 -9.22 -2.46
C VAL A 104 9.40 -9.01 -2.19
N ALA A 105 10.16 -10.10 -2.21
CA ALA A 105 11.58 -10.11 -1.87
C ALA A 105 12.49 -9.53 -2.97
N CYS A 106 12.13 -9.65 -4.25
CA CYS A 106 13.00 -9.19 -5.34
C CYS A 106 12.24 -8.83 -6.62
N VAL A 107 12.96 -8.29 -7.61
CA VAL A 107 12.41 -7.91 -8.92
C VAL A 107 11.93 -9.12 -9.75
N HIS A 108 12.47 -10.31 -9.53
CA HIS A 108 12.01 -11.51 -10.25
C HIS A 108 10.58 -11.89 -9.87
N GLU A 109 10.22 -11.78 -8.59
CA GLU A 109 8.86 -12.02 -8.10
C GLU A 109 7.86 -10.98 -8.66
N VAL A 110 8.32 -9.74 -8.87
CA VAL A 110 7.52 -8.72 -9.56
C VAL A 110 7.23 -9.16 -10.99
N LEU A 111 8.24 -9.65 -11.72
CA LEU A 111 8.06 -10.16 -13.08
C LEU A 111 7.04 -11.31 -13.10
N GLU A 112 7.21 -12.29 -12.21
CA GLU A 112 6.38 -13.49 -12.16
C GLU A 112 4.93 -13.16 -11.85
N ILE A 113 4.66 -12.45 -10.75
CA ILE A 113 3.30 -12.07 -10.34
C ILE A 113 2.63 -11.24 -11.42
N VAL A 114 3.30 -10.20 -11.95
CA VAL A 114 2.68 -9.32 -12.95
C VAL A 114 2.42 -10.09 -14.26
N SER A 115 3.32 -10.98 -14.68
CA SER A 115 3.11 -11.80 -15.88
C SER A 115 1.94 -12.78 -15.70
N ASN A 116 1.82 -13.41 -14.53
CA ASN A 116 0.72 -14.34 -14.21
C ASN A 116 -0.64 -13.64 -14.13
N LEU A 117 -0.67 -12.35 -13.82
CA LEU A 117 -1.89 -11.55 -13.77
C LEU A 117 -2.27 -10.96 -15.14
N ILE A 118 -1.33 -10.84 -16.08
CA ILE A 118 -1.60 -10.33 -17.43
C ILE A 118 -2.03 -11.48 -18.34
N THR A 119 -3.28 -11.91 -18.16
CA THR A 119 -3.94 -12.95 -18.97
C THR A 119 -5.20 -12.40 -19.64
N PRO A 120 -5.73 -13.05 -20.70
CA PRO A 120 -6.98 -12.63 -21.33
C PRO A 120 -8.15 -12.47 -20.33
N ASP A 121 -8.21 -13.35 -19.34
CA ASP A 121 -9.31 -13.40 -18.35
C ASP A 121 -9.23 -12.27 -17.32
N ASN A 122 -8.01 -11.84 -16.96
CA ASN A 122 -7.78 -10.87 -15.89
C ASN A 122 -7.61 -9.44 -16.40
N VAL A 123 -7.06 -9.25 -17.60
CA VAL A 123 -6.73 -7.92 -18.14
C VAL A 123 -7.95 -7.00 -18.26
N CYS A 124 -9.14 -7.57 -18.48
CA CYS A 124 -10.38 -6.81 -18.56
C CYS A 124 -10.79 -6.16 -17.22
N ASN A 125 -10.31 -6.71 -16.09
CA ASN A 125 -10.62 -6.23 -14.74
C ASN A 125 -9.48 -5.40 -14.14
N ILE A 126 -8.25 -5.55 -14.63
CA ILE A 126 -7.08 -4.79 -14.15
C ILE A 126 -6.89 -3.54 -15.01
N ASN A 127 -6.78 -2.39 -14.36
CA ASN A 127 -6.58 -1.11 -15.06
C ASN A 127 -5.10 -0.83 -15.28
N SER A 128 -4.30 -0.98 -14.22
CA SER A 128 -2.86 -0.74 -14.29
C SER A 128 -2.15 -1.38 -13.13
N PHE A 129 -0.85 -1.57 -13.31
CA PHE A 129 0.05 -1.88 -12.20
C PHE A 129 0.91 -0.67 -11.89
N LYS A 130 1.34 -0.57 -10.65
CA LYS A 130 2.45 0.28 -10.23
C LYS A 130 3.44 -0.58 -9.48
N ILE A 131 4.65 -0.68 -10.02
CA ILE A 131 5.72 -1.50 -9.46
C ILE A 131 6.83 -0.61 -8.93
N TYR A 132 7.31 -0.89 -7.72
CA TYR A 132 8.49 -0.24 -7.16
C TYR A 132 9.72 -1.00 -7.60
N ILE A 133 10.72 -0.29 -8.10
CA ILE A 133 12.04 -0.84 -8.44
C ILE A 133 13.08 -0.15 -7.56
N ASN A 134 14.08 -0.90 -7.11
CA ASN A 134 15.22 -0.37 -6.38
C ASN A 134 16.50 -1.04 -6.87
N SER A 135 17.30 -0.29 -7.62
CA SER A 135 18.63 -0.71 -8.08
C SER A 135 19.76 -0.04 -7.29
N ASP A 136 19.41 0.79 -6.31
CA ASP A 136 20.35 1.42 -5.38
C ASP A 136 20.56 0.51 -4.15
N PRO A 137 21.74 -0.12 -3.99
CA PRO A 137 22.03 -0.98 -2.84
C PRO A 137 22.16 -0.20 -1.52
N GLU A 138 22.43 1.11 -1.57
CA GLU A 138 22.68 1.94 -0.38
C GLU A 138 21.39 2.54 0.19
N LYS A 139 20.25 2.36 -0.50
CA LYS A 139 18.97 2.92 -0.07
C LYS A 139 18.46 2.25 1.21
N ALA A 140 18.70 2.92 2.33
CA ALA A 140 18.39 2.42 3.68
C ALA A 140 16.89 2.19 3.97
N ARG A 141 15.95 2.82 3.24
CA ARG A 141 14.51 2.66 3.46
C ARG A 141 13.77 2.43 2.16
N LEU A 142 13.08 1.30 2.08
CA LEU A 142 12.39 0.84 0.87
C LEU A 142 10.89 0.86 1.08
N LYS A 143 10.14 1.12 0.00
CA LYS A 143 8.68 1.08 0.01
C LYS A 143 8.18 -0.30 0.41
N THR A 144 7.16 -0.37 1.25
CA THR A 144 6.58 -1.65 1.72
C THR A 144 5.77 -2.34 0.63
N ASP A 145 5.14 -1.56 -0.26
CA ASP A 145 4.41 -2.02 -1.43
C ASP A 145 5.31 -2.07 -2.67
N LYS A 146 5.61 -3.29 -3.14
CA LYS A 146 6.41 -3.51 -4.35
C LYS A 146 5.57 -3.57 -5.60
N ILE A 147 4.36 -4.11 -5.47
CA ILE A 147 3.37 -4.19 -6.54
C ILE A 147 2.09 -3.57 -6.02
N VAL A 148 1.51 -2.68 -6.80
CA VAL A 148 0.19 -2.10 -6.57
C VAL A 148 -0.64 -2.39 -7.81
N ILE A 149 -1.75 -3.09 -7.62
CA ILE A 149 -2.65 -3.52 -8.70
C ILE A 149 -3.90 -2.68 -8.59
N TYR A 150 -4.19 -1.85 -9.60
CA TYR A 150 -5.43 -1.09 -9.70
C TYR A 150 -6.43 -1.89 -10.54
N TYR A 151 -7.62 -2.13 -10.02
CA TYR A 151 -8.63 -2.96 -10.67
C TYR A 151 -10.05 -2.42 -10.43
N LYS A 152 -10.97 -2.88 -11.28
CA LYS A 152 -12.40 -2.63 -11.14
C LYS A 152 -12.98 -3.53 -10.06
N LYS A 153 -13.80 -2.97 -9.17
CA LYS A 153 -14.46 -3.73 -8.10
C LYS A 153 -15.46 -4.71 -8.70
N GLY A 154 -15.36 -5.98 -8.33
CA GLY A 154 -16.34 -7.00 -8.70
C GLY A 154 -17.56 -7.03 -7.78
N THR A 155 -18.34 -8.10 -7.88
CA THR A 155 -19.51 -8.33 -7.02
C THR A 155 -19.09 -8.56 -5.56
N ILE A 156 -19.77 -7.89 -4.60
CA ILE A 156 -19.51 -8.09 -3.17
C ILE A 156 -19.95 -9.49 -2.74
N ILE A 157 -19.00 -10.27 -2.20
CA ILE A 157 -19.22 -11.63 -1.69
C ILE A 157 -19.21 -11.69 -0.16
N ASN A 158 -18.74 -10.64 0.52
CA ASN A 158 -18.78 -10.55 1.98
C ASN A 158 -19.14 -9.13 2.45
N SER A 159 -20.38 -8.96 2.91
CA SER A 159 -20.92 -7.66 3.34
C SER A 159 -20.27 -7.07 4.59
N LYS A 160 -19.60 -7.86 5.44
CA LYS A 160 -18.94 -7.36 6.66
C LYS A 160 -17.60 -6.69 6.36
N THR A 161 -16.86 -7.23 5.40
CA THR A 161 -15.53 -6.73 5.00
C THR A 161 -15.58 -5.89 3.73
N ASP A 162 -16.72 -5.94 3.03
CA ASP A 162 -16.94 -5.42 1.67
C ASP A 162 -16.02 -6.10 0.64
N LEU A 163 -15.60 -7.34 0.88
CA LEU A 163 -14.76 -8.12 -0.05
C LEU A 163 -15.54 -8.45 -1.32
N ASP A 164 -14.91 -8.26 -2.47
CA ASP A 164 -15.47 -8.60 -3.78
C ASP A 164 -14.76 -9.78 -4.44
N GLU A 165 -15.42 -10.39 -5.43
CA GLU A 165 -14.90 -11.54 -6.17
C GLU A 165 -13.54 -11.29 -6.85
N SER A 166 -13.30 -10.09 -7.39
CA SER A 166 -12.04 -9.77 -8.09
C SER A 166 -10.89 -9.69 -7.10
N THR A 167 -11.12 -9.17 -5.89
CA THR A 167 -10.12 -9.20 -4.81
C THR A 167 -9.71 -10.63 -4.49
N THR A 168 -10.66 -11.56 -4.39
CA THR A 168 -10.38 -12.97 -4.09
C THR A 168 -9.60 -13.64 -5.21
N VAL A 169 -10.07 -13.54 -6.46
CA VAL A 169 -9.43 -14.19 -7.62
C VAL A 169 -7.99 -13.70 -7.80
N LEU A 170 -7.78 -12.37 -7.80
CA LEU A 170 -6.44 -11.80 -7.93
C LEU A 170 -5.55 -12.21 -6.74
N GLY A 171 -6.13 -12.21 -5.53
CA GLY A 171 -5.46 -12.65 -4.31
C GLY A 171 -4.93 -14.08 -4.37
N GLU A 172 -5.74 -14.99 -4.89
CA GLU A 172 -5.38 -16.41 -5.06
C GLU A 172 -4.28 -16.61 -6.09
N ILE A 173 -4.30 -15.87 -7.20
CA ILE A 173 -3.23 -15.94 -8.20
C ILE A 173 -1.92 -15.43 -7.60
N ILE A 174 -1.97 -14.32 -6.85
CA ILE A 174 -0.80 -13.75 -6.19
C ILE A 174 -0.26 -14.72 -5.13
N SER A 175 -1.12 -15.31 -4.29
CA SER A 175 -0.68 -16.14 -3.17
C SER A 175 0.03 -17.44 -3.54
N GLN A 176 -0.06 -17.86 -4.80
CA GLN A 176 0.67 -19.03 -5.32
C GLN A 176 2.17 -18.78 -5.53
N ASN A 177 2.66 -17.55 -5.38
CA ASN A 177 4.05 -17.17 -5.67
C ASN A 177 4.93 -17.27 -4.41
N ILE A 178 6.13 -17.84 -4.56
CA ILE A 178 7.02 -18.23 -3.45
C ILE A 178 7.78 -17.06 -2.79
N GLY A 179 7.80 -15.87 -3.38
CA GLY A 179 8.55 -14.72 -2.86
C GLY A 179 7.74 -13.61 -2.21
N ILE A 180 6.51 -13.89 -1.77
CA ILE A 180 5.73 -12.94 -0.97
C ILE A 180 6.38 -12.78 0.41
N VAL A 181 6.66 -11.53 0.78
CA VAL A 181 7.27 -11.22 2.09
C VAL A 181 6.17 -10.80 3.06
N PRO A 182 6.00 -11.51 4.19
CA PRO A 182 5.08 -11.12 5.24
C PRO A 182 5.32 -9.67 5.67
N GLU A 183 4.34 -8.81 5.43
CA GLU A 183 4.36 -7.43 5.93
C GLU A 183 2.97 -7.00 6.40
N SER A 184 2.97 -6.20 7.46
CA SER A 184 1.76 -5.54 7.94
C SER A 184 1.59 -4.19 7.25
N PHE A 185 0.57 -4.06 6.41
CA PHE A 185 0.23 -2.78 5.80
C PHE A 185 -0.77 -2.00 6.69
N PRO A 186 -0.38 -0.87 7.32
CA PRO A 186 -1.30 -0.10 8.14
C PRO A 186 -2.51 0.36 7.33
N PHE A 187 -3.70 0.16 7.87
CA PHE A 187 -5.00 0.53 7.28
C PHE A 187 -5.47 -0.25 6.05
N TYR A 188 -4.78 -1.33 5.65
CA TYR A 188 -5.29 -2.24 4.63
C TYR A 188 -6.08 -3.38 5.27
N CYS A 189 -6.99 -3.95 4.50
CA CYS A 189 -7.50 -5.27 4.84
C CYS A 189 -6.49 -6.30 4.36
N SER A 190 -6.04 -7.19 5.24
CA SER A 190 -5.31 -8.37 4.80
C SER A 190 -6.28 -9.28 4.05
N GLN A 191 -5.81 -9.95 3.00
CA GLN A 191 -6.64 -10.95 2.34
C GLN A 191 -6.69 -12.24 3.18
N TYR A 192 -7.83 -12.91 3.11
CA TYR A 192 -8.09 -14.16 3.81
C TYR A 192 -8.51 -15.23 2.80
N LYS A 193 -8.01 -16.45 2.99
CA LYS A 193 -8.60 -17.66 2.41
C LYS A 193 -8.66 -18.73 3.48
N ASP A 194 -9.81 -19.38 3.61
CA ASP A 194 -10.01 -20.52 4.52
C ASP A 194 -9.58 -20.29 5.98
N GLY A 195 -9.64 -19.04 6.45
CA GLY A 195 -9.24 -18.64 7.81
C GLY A 195 -7.77 -18.24 7.96
N GLU A 196 -6.96 -18.40 6.91
CA GLU A 196 -5.55 -18.01 6.89
C GLU A 196 -5.35 -16.62 6.29
N VAL A 197 -4.42 -15.86 6.86
CA VAL A 197 -4.05 -14.51 6.41
C VAL A 197 -2.97 -14.65 5.34
N TYR A 198 -3.22 -14.15 4.14
CA TYR A 198 -2.13 -13.97 3.17
C TYR A 198 -1.23 -12.82 3.63
N ALA A 199 -0.18 -13.17 4.37
CA ALA A 199 0.80 -12.19 4.84
C ALA A 199 1.50 -11.56 3.61
N GLY A 200 1.71 -10.24 3.64
CA GLY A 200 2.34 -9.54 2.50
C GLY A 200 1.38 -9.16 1.36
N ILE A 201 0.08 -9.43 1.50
CA ILE A 201 -0.97 -8.93 0.60
C ILE A 201 -1.98 -8.07 1.38
N GLY A 202 -2.25 -6.87 0.91
CA GLY A 202 -3.27 -5.98 1.46
C GLY A 202 -4.17 -5.40 0.37
N TRP A 203 -5.41 -5.06 0.69
CA TRP A 203 -6.29 -4.37 -0.26
C TRP A 203 -7.04 -3.21 0.40
N ARG A 204 -7.51 -2.29 -0.44
CA ARG A 204 -8.29 -1.11 -0.06
C ARG A 204 -9.15 -0.58 -1.20
N ASP A 205 -10.14 0.24 -0.85
CA ASP A 205 -10.81 1.10 -1.82
C ASP A 205 -9.88 2.24 -2.28
N GLU A 206 -10.08 2.70 -3.51
CA GLU A 206 -9.45 3.90 -4.07
C GLU A 206 -10.52 4.96 -4.37
N ILE A 207 -10.19 6.23 -4.12
CA ILE A 207 -11.07 7.34 -4.50
C ILE A 207 -10.77 7.66 -5.97
N SER A 208 -11.80 7.62 -6.82
CA SER A 208 -11.68 7.86 -8.26
C SER A 208 -11.32 9.31 -8.59
N ASP A 209 -11.57 10.25 -7.67
CA ASP A 209 -11.30 11.67 -7.88
C ASP A 209 -9.87 12.05 -7.54
N SER A 210 -9.06 12.28 -8.58
CA SER A 210 -7.64 12.68 -8.48
C SER A 210 -7.41 14.04 -7.81
N THR A 211 -8.48 14.79 -7.52
CA THR A 211 -8.44 16.11 -6.87
C THR A 211 -8.60 16.05 -5.35
N GLU A 212 -9.10 14.94 -4.82
CA GLU A 212 -9.28 14.73 -3.38
C GLU A 212 -8.09 13.95 -2.78
N ILE A 213 -7.72 14.33 -1.56
CA ILE A 213 -6.53 13.85 -0.83
C ILE A 213 -6.31 12.34 -0.97
N ARG A 214 -5.08 11.93 -1.34
CA ARG A 214 -4.71 10.52 -1.53
C ARG A 214 -5.07 9.69 -0.29
N PHE A 215 -5.58 8.46 -0.46
CA PHE A 215 -6.01 7.55 0.62
C PHE A 215 -5.13 7.54 1.86
N PHE A 216 -3.81 7.39 1.65
CA PHE A 216 -2.85 7.27 2.74
C PHE A 216 -2.62 8.60 3.44
N GLU A 217 -2.61 9.68 2.68
CA GLU A 217 -2.43 11.03 3.19
C GLU A 217 -3.56 11.41 4.14
N LEU A 218 -4.82 11.10 3.78
CA LEU A 218 -5.97 11.35 4.65
C LEU A 218 -5.84 10.62 6.00
N ARG A 219 -5.41 9.36 5.97
CA ARG A 219 -5.20 8.54 7.18
C ARG A 219 -4.03 9.05 8.02
N ILE A 220 -2.95 9.50 7.39
CA ILE A 220 -1.82 10.12 8.07
C ILE A 220 -2.20 11.44 8.71
N GLN A 221 -3.03 12.26 8.06
CA GLN A 221 -3.57 13.48 8.67
C GLN A 221 -4.40 13.17 9.91
N CYS A 222 -5.22 12.11 9.90
CA CYS A 222 -5.93 11.64 11.09
C CYS A 222 -4.96 11.19 12.19
N VAL A 223 -3.93 10.40 11.86
CA VAL A 223 -2.88 9.99 12.82
C VAL A 223 -2.18 11.20 13.42
N LEU A 224 -1.78 12.17 12.59
CA LEU A 224 -1.13 13.40 13.03
C LEU A 224 -2.04 14.19 13.98
N SER A 225 -3.32 14.32 13.63
CA SER A 225 -4.32 14.99 14.46
C SER A 225 -4.55 14.27 15.79
N THR A 226 -4.55 12.93 15.79
CA THR A 226 -4.61 12.12 17.00
C THR A 226 -3.38 12.30 17.87
N LEU A 227 -2.18 12.33 17.31
CA LEU A 227 -0.97 12.58 18.10
C LEU A 227 -0.96 14.01 18.67
N ALA A 228 -1.49 14.99 17.96
CA ALA A 228 -1.52 16.38 18.43
C ALA A 228 -2.35 16.59 19.72
N THR A 229 -3.31 15.71 20.03
CA THR A 229 -4.14 15.83 21.25
C THR A 229 -3.40 15.46 22.54
N PHE A 230 -2.25 14.79 22.44
CA PHE A 230 -1.54 14.28 23.62
C PHE A 230 -0.24 15.03 23.87
N LYS A 231 0.03 15.29 25.15
CA LYS A 231 1.30 15.90 25.57
C LYS A 231 2.47 14.91 25.45
N ASP A 232 2.23 13.68 25.90
CA ASP A 232 3.12 12.52 25.85
C ASP A 232 2.61 11.51 24.80
N PHE A 233 3.45 10.56 24.37
CA PHE A 233 3.02 9.55 23.41
C PHE A 233 1.87 8.73 24.02
N PRO A 234 0.71 8.64 23.34
CA PRO A 234 -0.48 8.02 23.93
C PRO A 234 -0.28 6.52 24.11
N THR A 235 -0.96 5.93 25.09
CA THR A 235 -1.11 4.46 25.15
C THR A 235 -1.91 3.95 23.95
N PHE A 236 -1.78 2.66 23.62
CA PHE A 236 -2.53 2.06 22.51
C PHE A 236 -4.05 2.32 22.59
N ASN A 237 -4.66 2.16 23.76
CA ASN A 237 -6.10 2.40 23.95
C ASN A 237 -6.49 3.87 23.71
N GLN A 238 -5.69 4.82 24.19
CA GLN A 238 -5.92 6.25 23.95
C GLN A 238 -5.78 6.60 22.47
N PHE A 239 -4.78 6.00 21.81
CA PHE A 239 -4.52 6.17 20.38
C PHE A 239 -5.70 5.67 19.54
N ILE A 240 -6.17 4.43 19.75
CA ILE A 240 -7.25 3.87 18.92
C ILE A 240 -8.57 4.62 19.08
N ILE A 241 -8.93 5.04 20.31
CA ILE A 241 -10.17 5.77 20.57
C ILE A 241 -10.14 7.12 19.84
N SER A 242 -9.02 7.82 19.96
CA SER A 242 -8.84 9.14 19.34
C SER A 242 -8.74 9.04 17.82
N LEU A 243 -8.05 8.03 17.28
CA LEU A 243 -7.95 7.81 15.84
C LEU A 243 -9.29 7.42 15.23
N ALA A 244 -10.07 6.56 15.91
CA ALA A 244 -11.41 6.21 15.47
C ALA A 244 -12.33 7.44 15.41
N TYR A 245 -12.20 8.37 16.35
CA TYR A 245 -12.91 9.66 16.29
C TYR A 245 -12.48 10.49 15.07
N LYS A 246 -11.17 10.63 14.83
CA LYS A 246 -10.64 11.36 13.66
C LYS A 246 -10.98 10.72 12.32
N PHE A 247 -11.10 9.40 12.25
CA PHE A 247 -11.60 8.70 11.06
C PHE A 247 -13.06 9.03 10.77
N ARG A 248 -13.93 9.05 11.79
CA ARG A 248 -15.34 9.44 11.59
C ARG A 248 -15.48 10.88 11.07
N GLU A 249 -14.70 11.82 11.60
CA GLU A 249 -14.68 13.22 11.12
C GLU A 249 -14.27 13.34 9.64
N LYS A 250 -13.52 12.37 9.12
CA LYS A 250 -13.03 12.32 7.73
C LYS A 250 -13.77 11.29 6.86
N ASN A 251 -14.95 10.84 7.28
CA ASN A 251 -15.74 9.83 6.56
C ASN A 251 -14.99 8.51 6.28
N ILE A 252 -14.04 8.15 7.16
CA ILE A 252 -13.37 6.84 7.15
C ILE A 252 -14.09 5.94 8.16
N ASN A 253 -14.41 4.70 7.77
CA ASN A 253 -14.99 3.74 8.70
C ASN A 253 -13.91 3.28 9.70
N PRO A 254 -14.05 3.56 11.02
CA PRO A 254 -13.04 3.17 12.00
C PRO A 254 -12.92 1.66 12.18
N ASN A 255 -13.96 0.88 11.85
CA ASN A 255 -13.89 -0.58 11.94
C ASN A 255 -13.27 -1.21 10.68
N SER A 256 -13.37 -0.51 9.55
CA SER A 256 -12.86 -0.93 8.25
C SER A 256 -12.07 0.21 7.60
N PRO A 257 -10.89 0.57 8.12
CA PRO A 257 -10.15 1.75 7.66
C PRO A 257 -9.60 1.62 6.24
N TRP A 258 -9.72 0.46 5.60
CA TRP A 258 -9.42 0.26 4.17
C TRP A 258 -10.57 0.70 3.25
N LEU A 259 -11.77 0.91 3.80
CA LEU A 259 -12.93 1.40 3.07
C LEU A 259 -13.03 2.92 3.23
N ILE A 260 -13.52 3.58 2.20
CA ILE A 260 -13.97 4.97 2.26
C ILE A 260 -15.49 4.94 2.34
N LYS A 261 -16.07 5.65 3.32
CA LYS A 261 -17.52 5.68 3.44
C LYS A 261 -18.06 6.43 2.21
N GLN A 262 -18.84 5.74 1.38
CA GLN A 262 -19.59 6.43 0.34
C GLN A 262 -20.51 7.44 1.02
N ILE A 263 -20.42 8.70 0.61
CA ILE A 263 -21.38 9.73 1.00
C ILE A 263 -22.66 9.35 0.28
N GLY A 264 -23.57 8.69 0.99
CA GLY A 264 -24.95 8.45 0.58
C GLY A 264 -25.86 9.54 1.13
#